data_AF-A0A6I4UZJ1-F1
#
_entry.id   AF-A0A6I4UZJ1-F1
#
_cell.length_a   1.000
_cell.length_b   1.000
_cell.length_c   1.000
_cell.angle_alpha   90.00
_cell.angle_beta   90.00
_cell.angle_gamma   90.00
#
_symmetry.space_group_name_H-M   'P 1'
#
loop_
_entity.id
_entity.type
_entity.pdbx_description
1 polymer ?
#
loop_
_entity_poly.entity_id
_entity_poly.type
_entity_poly.pdbx_seq_one_letter_code
_entity_poly.pdbx_strand_id
1 'polypeptide(L)' 'MYICICNAIRETDLRRAACSTAGDAEAVYAALGKRPNCGQCLDDAEAIVSEEREMALMPAYAE' A
#
# COMPACT_ATOMS: atom_id res chain seq x y z
N MET A 1 -3.02 9.34 -6.59
CA MET A 1 -4.46 9.48 -6.22
C MET A 1 -4.62 9.30 -4.70
N TYR A 2 -5.76 9.65 -4.09
CA TYR A 2 -6.07 9.18 -2.73
C TYR A 2 -6.68 7.79 -2.80
N ILE A 3 -6.10 6.83 -2.09
CA ILE A 3 -6.65 5.47 -1.99
C ILE A 3 -7.61 5.36 -0.81
N CYS A 4 -7.32 6.04 0.31
CA CYS A 4 -8.22 6.11 1.46
C CYS A 4 -8.60 7.56 1.76
N ILE A 5 -9.86 7.91 1.54
CA ILE A 5 -10.39 9.24 1.86
C ILE A 5 -10.51 9.43 3.38
N CYS A 6 -10.95 8.40 4.12
CA CYS A 6 -11.12 8.50 5.58
C CYS A 6 -9.82 8.83 6.32
N ASN A 7 -8.70 8.27 5.87
CA ASN A 7 -7.40 8.43 6.52
C ASN A 7 -6.47 9.41 5.77
N ALA A 8 -6.93 9.99 4.66
CA ALA A 8 -6.15 10.81 3.75
C ALA A 8 -4.83 10.12 3.31
N ILE A 9 -4.91 8.84 2.94
CA ILE A 9 -3.75 8.08 2.46
C ILE A 9 -3.69 8.21 0.94
N ARG A 10 -2.57 8.73 0.43
CA ARG A 10 -2.31 8.76 -1.00
C ARG A 10 -1.75 7.42 -1.43
N GLU A 11 -2.06 7.04 -2.66
CA GLU A 11 -1.47 5.86 -3.30
C GLU A 11 0.05 5.89 -3.22
N THR A 12 0.70 7.02 -3.48
CA THR A 12 2.16 7.16 -3.36
C THR A 12 2.69 6.87 -1.96
N ASP A 13 1.94 7.24 -0.92
CA ASP A 13 2.35 6.99 0.47
C ASP A 13 2.13 5.52 0.83
N LEU A 14 1.04 4.94 0.34
CA LEU A 14 0.76 3.50 0.47
C LEU A 14 1.84 2.66 -0.21
N ARG A 15 2.16 2.97 -1.47
CA ARG A 15 3.20 2.30 -2.26
C ARG A 15 4.56 2.34 -1.56
N ARG A 16 4.96 3.50 -1.04
CA ARG A 16 6.19 3.66 -0.24
C ARG A 16 6.19 2.82 1.04
N ALA A 17 5.08 2.78 1.76
CA ALA A 17 4.96 1.99 2.98
C ALA A 17 4.94 0.48 2.69
N ALA A 18 4.40 0.06 1.54
CA ALA A 18 4.34 -1.34 1.10
C ALA A 18 5.73 -1.98 0.97
N CYS A 19 6.75 -1.22 0.54
CA CYS A 19 8.12 -1.70 0.38
C CYS A 19 8.84 -1.98 1.72
N SER A 20 8.46 -1.28 2.79
CA SER A 20 9.15 -1.35 4.10
C SER A 20 8.34 -2.10 5.16
N THR A 21 7.16 -2.58 4.81
CA THR A 21 6.22 -3.22 5.73
C THR A 21 5.87 -4.59 5.18
N ALA A 22 5.89 -5.63 6.02
CA ALA A 22 5.36 -6.95 5.68
C ALA A 22 3.88 -7.08 6.10
N GLY A 23 3.18 -8.07 5.56
CA GLY A 23 1.76 -8.30 5.84
C GLY A 23 0.83 -7.61 4.86
N ASP A 24 -0.46 -7.59 5.17
CA ASP A 24 -1.56 -7.09 4.35
C ASP A 24 -1.72 -5.55 4.41
N ALA A 25 -2.70 -5.02 3.69
CA ALA A 25 -3.00 -3.60 3.62
C ALA A 25 -3.26 -2.99 5.01
N GLU A 26 -3.85 -3.73 5.96
CA GLU A 26 -4.05 -3.21 7.32
C GLU A 26 -2.73 -3.04 8.06
N ALA A 27 -1.77 -3.96 7.86
CA ALA A 27 -0.42 -3.84 8.39
C ALA A 27 0.30 -2.61 7.80
N VAL A 28 0.13 -2.35 6.50
CA VAL A 28 0.66 -1.15 5.85
C VAL A 28 0.01 0.13 6.42
N TYR A 29 -1.30 0.11 6.68
CA TYR A 29 -1.98 1.24 7.32
C TYR A 29 -1.45 1.47 8.74
N ALA A 30 -1.22 0.38 9.50
CA ALA A 30 -0.63 0.46 10.83
C ALA A 30 0.78 1.05 10.81
N ALA A 31 1.61 0.71 9.81
CA ALA A 31 2.93 1.32 9.61
C ALA A 31 2.86 2.82 9.31
N LEU A 32 1.77 3.29 8.69
CA LEU A 32 1.45 4.70 8.49
C LEU A 32 0.82 5.37 9.74
N GLY A 33 0.70 4.65 10.86
CA GLY A 33 0.06 5.13 12.09
C GLY A 33 -1.45 5.30 11.97
N LYS A 34 -2.08 4.55 11.07
CA LYS A 34 -3.52 4.61 10.78
C LYS A 34 -4.19 3.26 11.04
N ARG A 35 -5.51 3.28 11.19
CA ARG A 35 -6.36 2.08 11.14
C ARG A 35 -7.46 2.29 10.10
N PRO A 36 -7.91 1.24 9.40
CA PRO A 36 -9.05 1.36 8.48
C PRO A 36 -10.30 1.86 9.22
N ASN A 37 -11.07 2.76 8.60
CA ASN A 37 -12.30 3.31 9.18
C ASN A 37 -13.54 2.65 8.56
N CYS A 38 -13.81 2.90 7.26
CA CYS A 38 -14.93 2.29 6.55
C CYS A 38 -14.59 0.97 5.83
N GLY A 39 -13.30 0.64 5.71
CA GLY A 39 -12.79 -0.56 5.03
C GLY A 39 -12.98 -0.60 3.50
N GLN A 40 -13.69 0.36 2.91
CA GLN A 40 -14.08 0.31 1.49
C GLN A 40 -12.90 0.32 0.51
N CYS A 41 -11.75 0.85 0.92
CA CYS A 41 -10.54 0.91 0.11
C CYS A 41 -9.58 -0.26 0.32
N LEU A 42 -9.92 -1.24 1.17
CA LEU A 42 -8.96 -2.28 1.57
C LEU A 42 -8.60 -3.22 0.43
N ASP A 43 -9.59 -3.67 -0.36
CA ASP A 43 -9.33 -4.51 -1.54
C ASP A 43 -8.41 -3.79 -2.55
N ASP A 44 -8.72 -2.55 -2.91
CA ASP A 44 -7.89 -1.77 -3.83
C ASP A 44 -6.50 -1.47 -3.24
N ALA A 45 -6.42 -1.21 -1.93
CA ALA A 45 -5.15 -0.99 -1.25
C ALA A 45 -4.29 -2.26 -1.21
N GLU A 46 -4.89 -3.43 -1.01
CA GLU A 46 -4.19 -4.72 -1.05
C GLU A 46 -3.64 -5.00 -2.45
N ALA A 47 -4.44 -4.75 -3.49
CA ALA A 47 -3.99 -4.88 -4.88
C ALA A 47 -2.75 -4.01 -5.13
N ILE A 48 -2.80 -2.73 -4.76
CA ILE A 48 -1.66 -1.80 -4.89
C ILE A 48 -0.43 -2.28 -4.10
N VAL A 49 -0.65 -2.79 -2.87
CA VAL A 49 0.44 -3.30 -2.02
C VAL A 49 1.10 -4.53 -2.65
N SER A 50 0.32 -5.45 -3.22
CA SER A 50 0.85 -6.61 -3.95
C SER A 50 1.63 -6.17 -5.18
N GLU A 51 1.01 -5.34 -6.03
CA GLU A 51 1.62 -4.85 -7.27
C GLU A 51 2.97 -4.19 -7.02
N GLU A 52 3.07 -3.32 -6.01
CA GLU A 52 4.34 -2.67 -5.68
C GLU A 52 5.41 -3.64 -5.22
N ARG A 53 5.04 -4.64 -4.42
CA ARG A 53 6.01 -5.62 -3.93
C ARG A 53 6.50 -6.51 -5.06
N GLU A 54 5.59 -6.93 -5.94
CA GLU A 54 5.93 -7.67 -7.15
C GLU A 54 6.88 -6.86 -8.06
N MET A 55 6.60 -5.57 -8.24
CA MET A 55 7.45 -4.67 -9.02
C MET A 55 8.81 -4.40 -8.35
N ALA A 56 8.87 -4.32 -7.02
CA ALA A 56 10.12 -4.18 -6.26
C ALA A 56 10.97 -5.46 -6.25
N LEU A 57 10.34 -6.63 -6.44
CA LEU A 57 10.99 -7.94 -6.52
C LEU A 57 11.54 -8.25 -7.92
N MET A 58 11.08 -7.55 -8.97
CA MET A 58 11.66 -7.66 -10.31
C MET A 58 13.07 -7.05 -10.30
N PRO A 59 14.16 -7.84 -10.48
CA PRO A 59 15.45 -7.25 -10.74
C PRO A 59 15.34 -6.48 -12.05
N ALA A 60 15.86 -5.25 -12.06
CA ALA A 60 15.97 -4.45 -13.27
C ALA A 60 16.84 -5.22 -14.28
N TYR A 61 16.21 -6.00 -15.15
CA TYR A 61 16.85 -6.44 -16.38
C TYR A 61 17.04 -5.18 -17.21
N ALA A 62 18.25 -4.65 -17.08
CA ALA A 62 18.77 -3.60 -17.94
C ALA A 62 18.65 -4.04 -19.40
N GLU A 63 18.00 -3.20 -20.20
CA GLU A 63 18.24 -3.07 -21.63
C GLU A 63 18.73 -1.65 -21.90
#